data_AF-A0A960U9S5-F1
#
_entry.id   AF-A0A960U9S5-F1
#
_cell.length_a   1.000
_cell.length_b   1.000
_cell.length_c   1.000
_cell.angle_alpha   90.00
_cell.angle_beta   90.00
_cell.angle_gamma   90.00
#
_symmetry.space_group_name_H-M   'P 1'
#
loop_
_entity.id
_entity.type
_entity.pdbx_description
1 polymer ?
#
loop_
_entity_poly.entity_id
_entity_poly.type
_entity_poly.pdbx_seq_one_letter_code
_entity_poly.pdbx_strand_id
1 'polypeptide(L)'
;LSIFKNKGFRIYNADHTVKGKDYLGNLFVYNDKQIAVYEVEDHENCIKEYDMNATVYQVVCGLYAGICSLLLDPLTNEIYMITDLIYTENNKYGDYLTKHLRNWFEEITYDNQIALKKYLHSLTR
;
A
#
# COMPACT_ATOMS: atom_id res chain seq x y z
N LEU A 1 -5.55 0.00 13.84
CA LEU A 1 -5.73 1.38 13.35
C LEU A 1 -6.17 2.38 14.44
N SER A 2 -7.13 2.05 15.32
CA SER A 2 -7.53 2.92 16.47
C SER A 2 -6.38 3.34 17.40
N ILE A 3 -5.29 2.58 17.44
CA ILE A 3 -4.10 2.81 18.26
C ILE A 3 -3.39 4.12 17.88
N PHE A 4 -3.41 4.51 16.59
CA PHE A 4 -2.74 5.73 16.12
C PHE A 4 -3.48 7.01 16.57
N LYS A 5 -4.81 6.98 16.67
CA LYS A 5 -5.60 8.14 17.15
C LYS A 5 -5.35 8.46 18.63
N ASN A 6 -5.08 7.46 19.47
CA ASN A 6 -4.95 7.63 20.92
C ASN A 6 -3.54 8.02 21.41
N LYS A 7 -2.51 7.96 20.56
CA LYS A 7 -1.09 8.19 20.97
C LYS A 7 -0.48 9.51 20.49
N GLY A 8 -1.29 10.49 20.13
CA GLY A 8 -0.80 11.83 19.76
C GLY A 8 -0.25 11.95 18.34
N PHE A 9 -0.39 10.92 17.49
CA PHE A 9 -0.25 11.10 16.05
C PHE A 9 -1.40 11.97 15.55
N ARG A 10 -1.07 13.23 15.20
CA ARG A 10 -2.00 14.10 14.49
C ARG A 10 -2.03 13.69 13.03
N ILE A 11 -2.90 12.75 12.70
CA ILE A 11 -3.40 12.65 11.33
C ILE A 11 -4.32 13.88 11.18
N TYR A 12 -3.93 14.84 10.35
CA TYR A 12 -4.83 15.95 10.02
C TYR A 12 -6.13 15.34 9.50
N ASN A 13 -7.28 15.83 9.99
CA ASN A 13 -8.58 15.35 9.54
C ASN A 13 -8.60 15.31 8.02
N ALA A 14 -9.07 14.19 7.46
CA ALA A 14 -9.21 14.10 6.02
C ALA A 14 -10.11 15.23 5.53
N ASP A 15 -9.71 15.84 4.42
CA ASP A 15 -10.65 16.66 3.68
C ASP A 15 -11.75 15.73 3.13
N HIS A 16 -12.94 15.81 3.74
CA HIS A 16 -14.11 15.01 3.38
C HIS A 16 -14.66 15.32 1.97
N THR A 17 -14.08 16.29 1.26
CA THR A 17 -14.41 16.58 -0.13
C THR A 17 -13.56 15.79 -1.13
N VAL A 18 -12.49 15.13 -0.68
CA VAL A 18 -11.62 14.28 -1.53
C VAL A 18 -12.40 13.06 -1.98
N LYS A 19 -12.33 12.78 -3.29
CA LYS A 19 -13.00 11.66 -3.95
C LYS A 19 -12.02 10.91 -4.83
N GLY A 20 -12.36 9.68 -5.18
CA GLY A 20 -11.61 8.87 -6.14
C GLY A 20 -10.84 7.74 -5.45
N LYS A 21 -9.78 7.26 -6.10
CA LYS A 21 -9.04 6.10 -5.64
C LYS A 21 -7.54 6.33 -5.68
N ASP A 22 -6.84 5.77 -4.71
CA ASP A 22 -5.39 5.68 -4.73
C ASP A 22 -4.97 4.30 -5.27
N TYR A 23 -4.12 4.31 -6.29
CA TYR A 23 -3.57 3.11 -6.93
C TYR A 23 -2.09 3.04 -6.57
N LEU A 24 -1.73 2.13 -5.66
CA LEU A 24 -0.37 2.01 -5.15
C LEU A 24 0.23 0.67 -5.59
N GLY A 25 1.32 0.69 -6.34
CA GLY A 25 1.91 -0.55 -6.83
C GLY A 25 3.20 -0.39 -7.60
N ASN A 26 3.63 -1.49 -8.21
CA ASN A 26 4.83 -1.58 -9.02
C ASN A 26 4.48 -1.93 -10.48
N LEU A 27 5.23 -1.35 -11.41
CA LEU A 27 5.19 -1.69 -12.83
C LEU A 27 6.49 -2.40 -13.20
N PHE A 28 6.40 -3.69 -13.53
CA PHE A 28 7.51 -4.48 -14.03
C PHE A 28 7.52 -4.42 -15.56
N VAL A 29 8.60 -3.92 -16.14
CA VAL A 29 8.75 -3.75 -17.59
C VAL A 29 9.77 -4.75 -18.11
N TYR A 30 9.31 -5.64 -18.99
CA TYR A 30 10.14 -6.61 -19.72
C TYR A 30 10.21 -6.21 -21.20
N ASN A 31 11.03 -6.91 -21.98
CA ASN A 31 11.17 -6.62 -23.41
C ASN A 31 9.86 -6.82 -24.18
N ASP A 32 9.06 -7.80 -23.79
CA ASP A 32 7.86 -8.28 -24.50
C ASP A 32 6.54 -7.98 -23.77
N LYS A 33 6.60 -7.60 -22.49
CA LYS A 33 5.42 -7.39 -21.66
C LYS A 33 5.63 -6.39 -20.53
N GLN A 34 4.52 -5.89 -20.01
CA GLN A 34 4.46 -5.13 -18.76
C GLN A 34 3.51 -5.81 -17.79
N ILE A 35 3.88 -5.83 -16.52
CA ILE A 35 3.06 -6.38 -15.44
C ILE A 35 2.89 -5.30 -14.38
N ALA A 36 1.66 -4.83 -14.18
CA ALA A 36 1.31 -3.94 -13.09
C ALA A 36 0.76 -4.77 -11.93
N VAL A 37 1.39 -4.67 -10.76
CA VAL A 37 0.88 -5.26 -9.51
C VAL A 37 0.60 -4.12 -8.56
N TYR A 38 -0.67 -3.92 -8.21
CA TYR A 38 -1.08 -2.76 -7.44
C TYR A 38 -2.26 -3.05 -6.51
N GLU A 39 -2.36 -2.22 -5.50
CA GLU A 39 -3.42 -2.17 -4.51
C GLU A 39 -4.30 -0.95 -4.80
N VAL A 40 -5.60 -1.05 -4.52
CA VAL A 40 -6.55 0.04 -4.76
C VAL A 40 -7.41 0.31 -3.54
N GLU A 41 -7.38 1.56 -3.09
CA GLU A 41 -8.26 2.05 -2.04
C GLU A 41 -9.08 3.25 -2.44
N ASP A 42 -10.27 3.34 -1.87
CA ASP A 42 -11.28 4.37 -2.17
C ASP A 42 -11.29 5.44 -1.08
N HIS A 43 -11.15 6.71 -1.48
CA HIS A 43 -11.06 7.82 -0.53
C HIS A 43 -12.32 7.90 0.33
N GLU A 44 -13.50 7.78 -0.26
CA GLU A 44 -14.78 7.89 0.45
C GLU A 44 -14.93 6.81 1.52
N ASN A 45 -14.57 5.57 1.21
CA ASN A 45 -14.58 4.47 2.17
C ASN A 45 -13.56 4.68 3.30
N CYS A 46 -12.31 5.03 2.97
CA CYS A 46 -11.28 5.27 3.98
C CYS A 46 -11.65 6.43 4.92
N ILE A 47 -12.21 7.51 4.38
CA ILE A 47 -12.65 8.66 5.17
C ILE A 47 -13.79 8.26 6.10
N LYS A 48 -14.79 7.52 5.57
CA LYS A 48 -15.94 7.08 6.37
C LYS A 48 -15.55 6.14 7.50
N GLU A 49 -14.65 5.20 7.25
CA GLU A 49 -14.29 4.16 8.23
C GLU A 49 -13.19 4.60 9.19
N TYR A 50 -12.23 5.38 8.70
CA TYR A 50 -11.00 5.66 9.41
C TYR A 50 -10.70 7.15 9.63
N ASP A 51 -11.47 8.05 9.00
CA ASP A 51 -11.24 9.50 9.03
C ASP A 51 -9.87 9.91 8.46
N MET A 52 -9.45 9.20 7.41
CA MET A 52 -8.21 9.44 6.67
C MET A 52 -8.44 9.16 5.18
N ASN A 53 -7.69 9.82 4.29
CA ASN A 53 -7.77 9.55 2.86
C ASN A 53 -7.07 8.21 2.51
N ALA A 54 -7.32 7.66 1.32
CA ALA A 54 -6.75 6.39 0.87
C ALA A 54 -5.21 6.34 0.93
N THR A 55 -4.52 7.42 0.53
CA THR A 55 -3.06 7.52 0.60
C THR A 55 -2.53 7.35 2.02
N VAL A 56 -3.11 8.08 2.98
CA VAL A 56 -2.72 7.97 4.39
C VAL A 56 -3.05 6.59 4.93
N TYR A 57 -4.20 6.03 4.55
CA TYR A 57 -4.58 4.68 4.94
C TYR A 57 -3.54 3.63 4.51
N GLN A 58 -3.11 3.67 3.24
CA GLN A 58 -2.09 2.77 2.70
C GLN A 58 -0.75 2.91 3.44
N VAL A 59 -0.32 4.15 3.73
CA VAL A 59 0.90 4.41 4.53
C VAL A 59 0.78 3.84 5.94
N VAL A 60 -0.34 4.06 6.62
CA VAL A 60 -0.55 3.57 7.99
C VAL A 60 -0.61 2.05 8.03
N CYS A 61 -1.16 1.38 7.01
CA CYS A 61 -1.13 -0.08 6.90
C CYS A 61 0.31 -0.60 6.78
N GLY A 62 1.16 0.05 5.98
CA GLY A 62 2.59 -0.26 5.89
C GLY A 62 3.32 -0.11 7.22
N LEU A 63 3.04 0.98 7.95
CA LEU A 63 3.61 1.21 9.29
C LEU A 63 3.13 0.16 10.30
N TYR A 64 1.84 -0.19 10.28
CA TYR A 64 1.29 -1.24 11.12
C TYR A 64 1.98 -2.58 10.88
N ALA A 65 2.16 -2.97 9.61
CA ALA A 65 2.86 -4.21 9.26
C ALA A 65 4.31 -4.23 9.75
N GLY A 66 5.03 -3.11 9.62
CA GLY A 66 6.39 -2.96 10.12
C GLY A 66 6.47 -3.10 11.64
N ILE A 67 5.59 -2.42 12.36
CA ILE A 67 5.51 -2.51 13.84
C ILE A 67 5.16 -3.94 14.27
N CYS A 68 4.20 -4.60 13.62
CA CYS A 68 3.86 -5.98 13.91
C CYS A 68 5.05 -6.91 13.68
N SER A 69 5.81 -6.72 12.60
CA SER A 69 7.01 -7.52 12.32
C SER A 69 8.05 -7.35 13.43
N LEU A 70 8.32 -6.11 13.86
CA LEU A 70 9.27 -5.82 14.95
C LEU A 70 8.85 -6.41 16.30
N LEU A 71 7.55 -6.50 16.57
CA LEU A 71 7.03 -6.93 17.88
C LEU A 71 6.74 -8.43 17.97
N LEU A 72 6.40 -9.08 16.85
CA LEU A 72 5.82 -10.42 16.84
C LEU A 72 6.69 -11.45 16.10
N ASP A 73 7.61 -11.01 15.25
CA ASP A 73 8.47 -11.91 14.48
C ASP A 73 9.85 -12.02 15.13
N PRO A 74 10.57 -13.14 14.93
CA PRO A 74 11.88 -13.37 15.54
C PRO A 74 13.02 -12.62 14.81
N LEU A 75 12.90 -11.30 14.69
CA LEU A 75 13.91 -10.44 14.07
C LEU A 75 15.07 -10.15 15.05
N THR A 76 16.30 -10.11 14.54
CA THR A 76 17.44 -9.63 15.34
C THR A 76 17.35 -8.10 15.51
N ASN A 77 18.07 -7.53 16.47
CA ASN A 77 18.07 -6.09 16.71
C ASN A 77 19.00 -5.35 15.74
N GLU A 78 18.59 -5.28 14.47
CA GLU A 78 19.33 -4.65 13.37
C GLU A 78 18.45 -3.65 12.61
N ILE A 79 19.04 -2.94 11.66
CA ILE A 79 18.31 -2.04 10.75
C ILE A 79 17.90 -2.87 9.54
N TYR A 80 16.60 -2.89 9.26
CA TYR A 80 16.05 -3.60 8.11
C TYR A 80 15.38 -2.65 7.14
N MET A 81 15.70 -2.80 5.85
CA MET A 81 14.87 -2.27 4.79
C MET A 81 13.68 -3.20 4.57
N ILE A 82 12.52 -2.67 4.17
CA ILE A 82 11.32 -3.49 3.89
C ILE A 82 11.62 -4.52 2.79
N THR A 83 12.41 -4.15 1.78
CA THR A 83 12.85 -5.07 0.73
C THR A 83 13.56 -6.28 1.33
N ASP A 84 14.44 -6.05 2.30
CA ASP A 84 15.23 -7.10 2.92
C ASP A 84 14.35 -7.97 3.83
N LEU A 85 13.42 -7.35 4.57
CA LEU A 85 12.42 -8.10 5.34
C LEU A 85 11.67 -9.07 4.42
N ILE A 86 11.14 -8.63 3.29
CA ILE A 86 10.37 -9.50 2.39
C ILE A 86 11.18 -10.73 1.92
N TYR A 87 12.50 -10.62 1.77
CA TYR A 87 13.36 -11.75 1.37
C TYR A 87 13.87 -12.59 2.54
N THR A 88 13.67 -12.18 3.79
CA THR A 88 14.05 -12.98 4.96
C THR A 88 12.96 -14.00 5.31
N GLU A 89 13.31 -15.28 5.40
CA GLU A 89 12.34 -16.37 5.64
C GLU A 89 11.66 -16.34 7.04
N ASN A 90 12.06 -15.42 7.93
CA ASN A 90 11.64 -15.39 9.33
C ASN A 90 10.82 -14.14 9.72
N ASN A 91 9.98 -13.62 8.83
CA ASN A 91 9.00 -12.58 9.19
C ASN A 91 7.68 -12.75 8.45
N LYS A 92 6.68 -11.98 8.89
CA LYS A 92 5.29 -12.02 8.43
C LYS A 92 4.79 -10.64 7.99
N TYR A 93 5.69 -9.76 7.56
CA TYR A 93 5.35 -8.40 7.13
C TYR A 93 4.21 -8.39 6.11
N GLY A 94 4.30 -9.24 5.08
CA GLY A 94 3.28 -9.37 4.04
C GLY A 94 1.91 -9.80 4.58
N ASP A 95 1.88 -10.72 5.55
CA ASP A 95 0.64 -11.19 6.18
C ASP A 95 -0.02 -10.06 7.01
N TYR A 96 0.78 -9.29 7.73
CA TYR A 96 0.27 -8.14 8.49
C TYR A 96 -0.23 -7.01 7.59
N LEU A 97 0.43 -6.79 6.45
CA LEU A 97 0.04 -5.78 5.46
C LEU A 97 -1.30 -6.16 4.79
N THR A 98 -1.38 -7.38 4.28
CA THR A 98 -2.56 -7.88 3.53
C THR A 98 -3.79 -8.12 4.40
N LYS A 99 -3.63 -8.11 5.73
CA LYS A 99 -4.76 -8.10 6.67
C LYS A 99 -5.67 -6.88 6.49
N HIS A 100 -5.07 -5.73 6.14
CA HIS A 100 -5.76 -4.45 5.96
C HIS A 100 -5.83 -4.02 4.50
N LEU A 101 -4.75 -4.20 3.72
CA LEU A 101 -4.75 -3.94 2.28
C LEU A 101 -5.17 -5.18 1.50
N ARG A 102 -6.43 -5.24 1.06
CA ARG A 102 -7.03 -6.48 0.52
C ARG A 102 -7.24 -6.46 -0.99
N ASN A 103 -7.25 -5.28 -1.61
CA ASN A 103 -7.67 -5.12 -3.00
C ASN A 103 -6.46 -5.13 -3.93
N TRP A 104 -5.77 -6.26 -4.00
CA TRP A 104 -4.61 -6.45 -4.87
C TRP A 104 -5.03 -6.96 -6.26
N PHE A 105 -4.46 -6.34 -7.28
CA PHE A 105 -4.68 -6.66 -8.69
C PHE A 105 -3.35 -6.87 -9.40
N GLU A 106 -3.36 -7.78 -10.37
CA GLU A 106 -2.28 -7.99 -11.33
C GLU A 106 -2.83 -7.80 -12.75
N GLU A 107 -2.26 -6.87 -13.52
CA GLU A 107 -2.59 -6.65 -14.92
C GLU A 107 -1.35 -6.90 -15.79
N ILE A 108 -1.44 -7.88 -16.70
CA ILE A 108 -0.40 -8.18 -17.68
C ILE A 108 -0.82 -7.61 -19.04
N THR A 109 0.08 -6.87 -19.67
CA THR A 109 -0.10 -6.41 -21.04
C THR A 109 1.07 -6.82 -21.92
N TYR A 110 0.73 -7.23 -23.13
CA TYR A 110 1.66 -7.47 -24.22
C TYR A 110 1.56 -6.27 -25.16
N ASP A 111 2.69 -5.79 -25.67
CA ASP A 111 2.95 -4.45 -26.24
C ASP A 111 3.29 -3.35 -25.23
N ASN A 112 4.55 -2.91 -25.26
CA ASN A 112 5.20 -1.95 -24.35
C ASN A 112 4.57 -0.54 -24.29
N GLN A 113 3.45 -0.28 -24.97
CA GLN A 113 2.84 1.05 -25.05
C GLN A 113 1.41 1.14 -24.49
N ILE A 114 0.70 0.03 -24.31
CA ILE A 114 -0.73 0.07 -23.96
C ILE A 114 -0.97 0.22 -22.46
N ALA A 115 -0.27 -0.55 -21.60
CA ALA A 115 -0.38 -0.39 -20.14
C ALA A 115 0.15 0.96 -19.67
N LEU A 116 1.32 1.39 -20.13
CA LEU A 116 1.86 2.71 -19.76
C LEU A 116 0.91 3.85 -20.15
N LYS A 117 0.26 3.78 -21.33
CA LYS A 117 -0.77 4.76 -21.71
C LYS A 117 -1.98 4.70 -20.79
N LYS A 118 -2.50 3.51 -20.48
CA LYS A 118 -3.64 3.35 -19.56
C LYS A 118 -3.32 3.86 -18.15
N TYR A 119 -2.14 3.53 -17.62
CA TYR A 119 -1.66 3.95 -16.32
C TYR A 119 -1.42 5.47 -16.25
N LEU A 120 -0.75 6.06 -17.24
CA LEU A 120 -0.60 7.51 -17.32
C LEU A 120 -1.96 8.21 -17.47
N HIS A 121 -2.91 7.59 -18.17
CA HIS A 121 -4.28 8.09 -18.32
C HIS A 121 -5.11 7.96 -17.03
N SER A 122 -4.84 6.96 -16.18
CA SER A 122 -5.48 6.85 -14.85
C SER A 122 -4.90 7.81 -13.83
N LEU A 123 -3.64 8.22 -13.98
CA LEU A 123 -2.99 9.23 -13.12
C LEU A 123 -3.32 10.68 -13.50
N THR A 124 -4.00 10.91 -14.63
CA THR A 124 -4.29 12.25 -15.15
C THR A 124 -5.79 12.60 -15.14
N ARG A 125 -6.60 11.89 -14.34
CA ARG A 125 -8.04 12.16 -14.15
C ARG A 125 -8.40 12.45 -12.71
#